data_AF-A0A535EX74-F1
#
_entry.id   AF-A0A535EX74-F1
#
_cell.length_a   1.000
_cell.length_b   1.000
_cell.length_c   1.000
_cell.angle_alpha   90.00
_cell.angle_beta   90.00
_cell.angle_gamma   90.00
#
_symmetry.space_group_name_H-M   'P 1'
#
loop_
_entity.id
_entity.type
_entity.pdbx_description
1 polymer ?
#
loop_
_entity_poly.entity_id
_entity_poly.type
_entity_poly.pdbx_seq_one_letter_code
_entity_poly.pdbx_strand_id
1 'polypeptide(L)' 'MSMRPRSGRPEIEQFLIQVGRTRQPGRLYLTGGAALVHRGIRSGRTLDIDIQITIDPGNLTSQIVQL' A
#
# COMPACT_ATOMS: atom_id res chain seq x y z
N MET A 1 -23.94 4.78 6.17
CA MET A 1 -22.85 4.10 6.92
C MET A 1 -22.06 3.25 5.93
N SER A 2 -20.73 3.29 5.97
CA SER A 2 -19.90 2.45 5.08
C SER A 2 -19.95 0.99 5.52
N MET A 3 -20.26 0.07 4.60
CA MET A 3 -20.21 -1.38 4.85
C MET A 3 -18.79 -1.96 4.74
N ARG A 4 -17.76 -1.11 4.53
CA ARG A 4 -16.39 -1.58 4.41
C ARG A 4 -15.91 -2.16 5.74
N PRO A 5 -15.37 -3.39 5.75
CA PRO A 5 -14.77 -3.96 6.95
C PRO A 5 -13.61 -3.07 7.40
N ARG A 6 -13.58 -2.75 8.69
CA ARG A 6 -12.53 -1.89 9.27
C ARG A 6 -11.20 -2.66 9.32
N SER A 7 -10.11 -2.06 8.83
CA SER A 7 -8.77 -2.64 8.86
C SER A 7 -8.01 -2.21 10.11
N GLY A 8 -7.59 -3.18 10.93
CA GLY A 8 -6.65 -2.97 12.02
C GLY A 8 -5.22 -3.27 11.59
N ARG A 9 -4.29 -3.23 12.55
CA ARG A 9 -2.87 -3.48 12.27
C ARG A 9 -2.61 -4.86 11.63
N PRO A 10 -3.19 -5.99 12.10
CA PRO A 10 -2.96 -7.29 11.47
C PRO A 10 -3.41 -7.34 10.01
N GLU A 11 -4.57 -6.75 9.70
CA GLU A 11 -5.09 -6.72 8.33
C GLU A 11 -4.23 -5.86 7.41
N ILE A 12 -3.70 -4.73 7.93
CA ILE A 12 -2.77 -3.88 7.19
C ILE A 12 -1.45 -4.61 6.93
N GLU A 13 -0.89 -5.30 7.93
CA GLU A 13 0.36 -6.09 7.77
C GLU A 13 0.18 -7.19 6.72
N GLN A 14 -0.93 -7.92 6.74
CA GLN A 14 -1.21 -8.97 5.76
C GLN A 14 -1.38 -8.40 4.35
N PHE A 15 -2.04 -7.25 4.20
CA PHE A 15 -2.14 -6.55 2.93
C PHE A 15 -0.75 -6.14 2.40
N LEU A 16 0.11 -5.57 3.24
CA LEU A 16 1.46 -5.16 2.83
C LEU A 16 2.32 -6.35 2.39
N ILE A 17 2.20 -7.50 3.05
CA ILE A 17 2.89 -8.74 2.62
C ILE A 17 2.41 -9.19 1.24
N GLN A 18 1.09 -9.15 0.99
CA GLN A 18 0.52 -9.54 -0.32
C GLN A 18 0.97 -8.58 -1.42
N VAL A 19 0.94 -7.28 -1.16
CA VAL A 19 1.41 -6.24 -2.09
C VAL A 19 2.91 -6.36 -2.35
N GLY A 20 3.73 -6.60 -1.32
CA GLY A 20 5.18 -6.76 -1.47
C GLY A 20 5.58 -7.99 -2.29
N ARG A 21 4.69 -8.98 -2.46
CA ARG A 21 4.89 -10.10 -3.38
C ARG A 21 4.63 -9.72 -4.84
N THR A 22 3.88 -8.65 -5.10
CA THR A 22 3.73 -8.11 -6.45
C THR A 22 4.99 -7.35 -6.81
N ARG A 23 5.78 -7.90 -7.76
CA ARG A 23 6.95 -7.18 -8.28
C ARG A 23 6.46 -6.01 -9.13
N GLN A 24 6.66 -4.79 -8.65
CA GLN A 24 6.32 -3.57 -9.38
C GLN A 24 7.57 -2.72 -9.60
N PRO A 25 7.77 -2.12 -10.78
CA PRO A 25 8.83 -1.14 -10.98
C PRO A 25 8.51 0.12 -10.17
N GLY A 26 9.16 0.27 -9.01
CA GLY A 26 8.98 1.47 -8.20
C GLY A 26 8.98 1.21 -6.70
N ARG A 27 8.59 2.25 -5.96
CA ARG A 27 8.44 2.24 -4.50
C ARG A 27 6.97 2.41 -4.13
N LEU A 28 6.54 1.64 -3.15
CA LEU A 28 5.19 1.70 -2.57
C LEU A 28 5.29 2.30 -1.17
N TYR A 29 4.44 3.27 -0.88
CA TYR A 29 4.38 3.94 0.41
C TYR A 29 2.98 3.75 1.01
N LEU A 30 2.91 3.22 2.22
CA LEU A 30 1.67 3.23 2.99
C LEU A 30 1.38 4.65 3.47
N THR A 31 0.18 5.15 3.22
CA THR A 31 -0.20 6.53 3.53
C THR A 31 -1.53 6.61 4.29
N GLY A 32 -1.97 7.82 4.62
CA GLY A 32 -3.28 8.07 5.21
C GLY A 32 -3.49 7.46 6.60
N GLY A 33 -4.75 7.15 6.91
CA GLY A 33 -5.14 6.60 8.21
C GLY A 33 -4.52 5.22 8.50
N ALA A 34 -4.32 4.40 7.47
CA ALA A 34 -3.69 3.10 7.59
C ALA A 34 -2.22 3.21 8.06
N ALA A 35 -1.47 4.21 7.58
CA ALA A 35 -0.11 4.45 8.03
C ALA A 35 -0.05 4.76 9.54
N LEU A 36 -0.97 5.59 10.04
CA LEU A 36 -1.04 5.95 11.46
C LEU A 36 -1.43 4.76 12.35
N VAL A 37 -2.36 3.91 11.89
CA VAL A 37 -2.75 2.68 12.60
C VAL A 37 -1.61 1.67 12.62
N HIS A 38 -0.95 1.44 11.48
CA HIS A 38 0.18 0.52 11.37
C HIS A 38 1.36 0.94 12.26
N ARG A 39 1.65 2.25 12.33
CA ARG A 39 2.70 2.81 13.21
C ARG A 39 2.32 2.86 14.68
N GLY A 40 1.09 2.51 15.05
CA GLY A 40 0.61 2.59 16.44
C GLY A 40 0.40 4.02 16.96
N ILE A 41 0.41 5.02 16.07
CA ILE A 41 0.17 6.43 16.43
C ILE A 41 -1.33 6.66 16.65
N ARG A 42 -2.17 6.03 15.83
CA ARG A 42 -3.63 6.07 15.97
C ARG A 42 -4.14 4.72 16.46
N SER A 43 -4.85 4.72 17.58
CA SER A 43 -5.53 3.53 18.08
C SER A 43 -6.75 3.17 17.21
N GLY A 44 -7.15 1.89 17.24
CA GLY A 44 -8.33 1.41 16.53
C GLY A 44 -8.05 0.98 15.09
N ARG A 45 -8.98 1.31 14.19
CA ARG A 45 -9.03 0.76 12.82
C ARG A 45 -9.26 1.87 11.79
N THR A 46 -8.98 1.59 10.53
CA THR A 46 -9.23 2.47 9.37
C THR A 46 -10.31 1.86 8.46
N LEU A 47 -10.93 2.66 7.59
CA LEU A 47 -11.95 2.17 6.65
C LEU A 47 -11.35 1.63 5.34
N ASP A 48 -10.12 2.02 5.06
CA ASP A 48 -9.39 1.79 3.82
C ASP A 48 -7.87 1.81 4.05
N ILE A 49 -7.14 1.26 3.08
CA ILE A 49 -5.68 1.22 3.04
C ILE A 49 -5.22 1.94 1.79
N ASP A 50 -4.64 3.13 1.99
CA ASP A 50 -4.12 3.96 0.91
C ASP A 50 -2.64 3.68 0.65
N ILE A 51 -2.29 3.45 -0.62
CA ILE A 51 -0.90 3.32 -1.08
C ILE A 51 -0.57 4.39 -2.10
N GLN A 52 0.60 5.00 -1.97
CA GLN A 52 1.19 5.87 -2.99
C GLN A 52 2.28 5.08 -3.73
N ILE A 53 2.26 5.17 -5.06
CA ILE A 53 3.23 4.51 -5.93
C ILE A 53 4.14 5.58 -6.53
N THR A 54 5.45 5.39 -6.42
CA THR A 54 6.45 6.18 -7.16
C THR A 54 7.13 5.26 -8.15
N ILE A 55 6.94 5.54 -9.44
CA ILE A 55 7.61 4.80 -10.50
C ILE A 55 8.89 5.55 -10.85
N ASP A 56 10.00 4.83 -10.89
CA ASP A 56 11.24 5.37 -11.44
C ASP A 56 11.09 5.43 -12.98
N PRO A 57 11.19 6.61 -13.61
CA PRO A 57 11.12 6.72 -15.07
C PRO A 57 12.12 5.81 -15.81
N GLY A 58 13.28 5.52 -15.19
CA GLY A 58 14.28 4.61 -15.75
C GLY A 58 13.83 3.14 -15.85
N ASN A 59 12.79 2.74 -15.10
CA ASN A 59 12.21 1.39 -15.17
C ASN A 59 11.02 1.29 -16.15
N LEU A 60 10.48 2.41 -16.63
CA LEU A 60 9.40 2.43 -17.63
C LEU A 60 9.94 2.18 -19.04
N THR A 61 11.14 2.67 -19.35
CA THR A 61 11.79 2.48 -20.65
C THR A 61 12.15 1.01 -20.90
N SER A 62 12.42 0.22 -19.86
CA SER A 62 12.74 -1.21 -20.00
C SER A 62 11.55 -2.07 -20.46
N GLN A 63 10.32 -1.62 -20.23
CA GLN A 63 9.10 -2.34 -20.64
C GLN A 63 8.65 -1.99 -22.06
N ILE A 64 9.01 -0.81 -22.57
CA ILE A 64 8.62 -0.36 -23.92
C ILE A 64 9.54 -0.97 -25.01
N VAL A 65 10.80 -1.29 -24.68
CA VAL A 65 11.76 -1.86 -25.66
C VAL A 65 11.54 -3.37 -25.90
N GLN A 66 10.62 -4.02 -25.18
CA GLN A 66 10.29 -5.45 -25.33
C GLN A 66 8.99 -5.71 -26.11
N LEU A 67 8.40 -4.69 -26.74
CA LEU A 67 7.25 -4.81 -27.65
C LEU A 67 7.66 -4.45 -29.09
#